data_AF-A0A937IHS7-F1
#
_entry.id   AF-A0A937IHS7-F1
#
_cell.length_a   1.000
_cell.length_b   1.000
_cell.length_c   1.000
_cell.angle_alpha   90.00
_cell.angle_beta   90.00
_cell.angle_gamma   90.00
#
_symmetry.space_group_name_H-M   'P 1'
#
loop_
_entity.id
_entity.type
_entity.pdbx_description
1 polymer ?
#
loop_
_entity_poly.entity_id
_entity_poly.type
_entity_poly.pdbx_seq_one_letter_code
_entity_poly.pdbx_strand_id
1 'polypeptide(L)'
;MDFTIERNTLLKPLGHIYSIVERRNTIPILSNVLIETNSSKVSFTATDMDMDIVETARCIVSTQGKVTVSAHTLYDIVRKLTDGSEISIKLTDTNLEVSAGKSKFILPTLPVDDYPIMSEMENVSKFFIQSVDLASLIDNTKFAISLEETRYYLNGIFFHVPDANKDKLRAVATDGHRLAQAEIPLPNGAENIPSIILPRKAVGEIRKLTDLTDGSVEIIISDTKVKFIFPNTILTTKLIDGTFPDYQRVIPKENLNKLMVSKSEFSKAID
;
A
#
# COMPACT_ATOMS: atom_id res chain seq x y z
N MET A 1 -23.53 7.77 13.39
CA MET A 1 -22.18 7.29 13.76
C MET A 1 -21.71 8.01 15.02
N ASP A 2 -21.26 7.29 16.03
CA ASP A 2 -20.74 7.82 17.30
C ASP A 2 -19.74 6.81 17.89
N PHE A 3 -18.48 7.20 18.05
CA PHE A 3 -17.45 6.35 18.64
C PHE A 3 -16.36 7.15 19.35
N THR A 4 -15.65 6.46 20.24
CA THR A 4 -14.58 7.00 21.05
C THR A 4 -13.30 6.18 20.89
N ILE A 5 -12.17 6.87 20.72
CA ILE A 5 -10.87 6.24 20.46
C ILE A 5 -9.74 7.04 21.13
N GLU A 6 -8.73 6.34 21.65
CA GLU A 6 -7.53 6.99 22.19
C GLU A 6 -6.71 7.61 21.04
N ARG A 7 -6.14 8.79 21.28
CA ARG A 7 -5.44 9.58 20.27
C ARG A 7 -4.36 8.82 19.51
N ASN A 8 -3.43 8.15 20.18
CA ASN A 8 -2.33 7.45 19.51
C ASN A 8 -2.82 6.27 18.67
N THR A 9 -3.87 5.61 19.13
CA THR A 9 -4.58 4.53 18.42
C THR A 9 -5.24 5.05 17.14
N LEU A 10 -5.76 6.28 17.15
CA LEU A 10 -6.31 6.95 15.96
C LEU A 10 -5.24 7.56 15.05
N LEU A 11 -4.17 8.11 15.63
CA LEU A 11 -3.15 8.86 14.89
C LEU A 11 -2.35 7.95 13.95
N LYS A 12 -2.07 6.71 14.36
CA LYS A 12 -1.33 5.74 13.54
C LYS A 12 -2.03 5.43 12.19
N PRO A 13 -3.29 4.95 12.16
CA PRO A 13 -3.97 4.68 10.89
C PRO A 13 -4.19 5.96 10.07
N LEU A 14 -4.52 7.08 10.70
CA LEU A 14 -4.68 8.36 9.98
C LEU A 14 -3.37 8.86 9.37
N GLY A 15 -2.22 8.60 10.00
CA GLY A 15 -0.91 8.99 9.45
C GLY A 15 -0.56 8.24 8.17
N HIS A 16 -0.94 6.96 8.09
CA HIS A 16 -0.77 6.20 6.85
C HIS A 16 -1.70 6.73 5.76
N ILE A 17 -3.00 6.87 6.06
CA ILE A 17 -4.01 7.45 5.16
C ILE A 17 -3.58 8.83 4.64
N TYR A 18 -3.07 9.69 5.51
CA TYR A 18 -2.57 11.02 5.16
C TYR A 18 -1.47 10.97 4.08
N SER A 19 -0.61 9.95 4.09
CA SER A 19 0.51 9.84 3.14
C SER A 19 0.09 9.39 1.73
N ILE A 20 -1.08 8.78 1.60
CA ILE A 20 -1.62 8.21 0.35
C ILE A 20 -2.50 9.22 -0.37
N VAL A 21 -3.33 9.94 0.40
CA VAL A 21 -4.25 10.94 -0.11
C VAL A 21 -3.46 12.13 -0.67
N GLU A 22 -3.71 12.49 -1.93
CA GLU A 22 -3.07 13.64 -2.53
C GLU A 22 -3.68 14.96 -2.01
N ARG A 23 -2.84 15.97 -1.81
CA ARG A 23 -3.31 17.29 -1.33
C ARG A 23 -4.17 18.04 -2.34
N ARG A 24 -3.98 17.77 -3.63
CA ARG A 24 -4.64 18.46 -4.73
C ARG A 24 -5.29 17.41 -5.63
N ASN A 25 -6.55 17.12 -5.38
CA ASN A 25 -7.38 16.30 -6.26
C ASN A 25 -8.34 17.19 -7.03
N THR A 26 -8.53 16.88 -8.32
CA THR A 26 -9.61 17.46 -9.14
C THR A 26 -10.98 16.96 -8.71
N ILE A 27 -11.04 15.75 -8.14
CA ILE A 27 -12.23 15.12 -7.58
C ILE A 27 -12.20 15.29 -6.04
N PRO A 28 -13.02 16.19 -5.45
CA PRO A 28 -12.90 16.54 -4.04
C PRO A 28 -13.02 15.36 -3.06
N ILE A 29 -13.86 14.37 -3.36
CA ILE A 29 -14.10 13.23 -2.47
C ILE A 29 -12.86 12.32 -2.32
N LEU A 30 -11.93 12.33 -3.27
CA LEU A 30 -10.65 11.61 -3.16
C LEU A 30 -9.71 12.23 -2.13
N SER A 31 -9.96 13.47 -1.71
CA SER A 31 -9.25 14.10 -0.58
C SER A 31 -9.83 13.67 0.79
N ASN A 32 -10.95 12.96 0.78
CA ASN A 32 -11.59 12.45 1.99
C ASN A 32 -11.13 11.02 2.31
N VAL A 33 -11.12 10.72 3.60
CA VAL A 33 -11.12 9.36 4.13
C VAL A 33 -12.56 8.92 4.37
N LEU A 34 -12.90 7.70 3.94
CA LEU A 34 -14.14 7.03 4.34
C LEU A 34 -13.93 6.38 5.70
N ILE A 35 -14.75 6.75 6.67
CA ILE A 35 -14.75 6.20 8.03
C ILE A 35 -15.98 5.31 8.16
N GLU A 36 -15.78 4.07 8.60
CA GLU A 36 -16.87 3.13 8.87
C GLU A 36 -16.65 2.46 10.23
N THR A 37 -17.72 2.36 11.04
CA THR A 37 -17.66 1.69 12.34
C THR A 37 -18.49 0.42 12.34
N ASN A 38 -17.92 -0.64 12.93
CA ASN A 38 -18.64 -1.87 13.27
C ASN A 38 -18.86 -1.97 14.79
N SER A 39 -19.06 -3.16 15.34
CA SER A 39 -19.34 -3.33 16.79
C SER A 39 -18.18 -2.96 17.73
N SER A 40 -16.92 -2.98 17.26
CA SER A 40 -15.75 -2.79 18.14
C SER A 40 -14.53 -2.15 17.45
N LYS A 41 -14.66 -1.82 16.18
CA LYS A 41 -13.59 -1.25 15.36
C LYS A 41 -14.11 -0.13 14.48
N VAL A 42 -13.19 0.73 14.11
CA VAL A 42 -13.32 1.71 13.04
C VAL A 42 -12.36 1.35 11.92
N SER A 43 -12.83 1.46 10.68
CA SER A 43 -12.02 1.38 9.47
C SER A 43 -11.88 2.76 8.82
N PHE A 44 -10.72 3.00 8.24
CA PHE A 44 -10.38 4.20 7.47
C PHE A 44 -9.97 3.75 6.08
N THR A 45 -10.74 4.14 5.08
CA THR A 45 -10.46 3.82 3.67
C THR A 45 -10.02 5.07 2.94
N ALA A 46 -8.91 4.99 2.23
CA ALA A 46 -8.45 6.01 1.29
C ALA A 46 -8.17 5.37 -0.07
N THR A 47 -8.44 6.12 -1.13
CA THR A 47 -8.26 5.66 -2.50
C THR A 47 -7.93 6.79 -3.45
N ASP A 48 -7.15 6.46 -4.48
CA ASP A 48 -6.91 7.30 -5.66
C ASP A 48 -7.53 6.68 -6.93
N MET A 49 -8.44 5.72 -6.76
CA MET A 49 -9.06 4.86 -7.78
C MET A 49 -8.17 3.77 -8.39
N ASP A 50 -6.85 3.83 -8.21
CA ASP A 50 -5.91 2.78 -8.65
C ASP A 50 -5.41 1.93 -7.48
N MET A 51 -5.45 2.47 -6.28
CA MET A 51 -5.09 1.80 -5.04
C MET A 51 -6.04 2.20 -3.91
N ASP A 52 -6.49 1.21 -3.17
CA ASP A 52 -7.29 1.34 -1.96
C ASP A 52 -6.47 0.88 -0.76
N ILE A 53 -6.48 1.66 0.31
CA ILE A 53 -5.90 1.27 1.59
C ILE A 53 -6.96 1.38 2.67
N VAL A 54 -7.16 0.27 3.39
CA VAL A 54 -8.07 0.15 4.52
C VAL A 54 -7.25 -0.10 5.77
N GLU A 55 -7.27 0.86 6.68
CA GLU A 55 -6.67 0.76 8.01
C GLU A 55 -7.75 0.46 9.05
N THR A 56 -7.44 -0.35 10.05
CA THR A 56 -8.41 -0.68 11.12
C THR A 56 -7.84 -0.42 12.51
N ALA A 57 -8.68 0.10 13.40
CA ALA A 57 -8.33 0.33 14.80
C ALA A 57 -9.47 -0.08 15.72
N ARG A 58 -9.14 -0.52 16.94
CA ARG A 58 -10.14 -0.79 17.99
C ARG A 58 -10.64 0.52 18.58
N CYS A 59 -11.93 0.59 18.85
CA CYS A 59 -12.58 1.76 19.46
C CYS A 59 -13.84 1.33 20.22
N ILE A 60 -14.37 2.25 21.04
CA ILE A 60 -15.66 2.07 21.70
C ILE A 60 -16.72 2.67 20.78
N VAL A 61 -17.60 1.84 20.23
CA VAL A 61 -18.65 2.28 19.30
C VAL A 61 -19.99 2.37 20.03
N SER A 62 -20.55 3.58 20.10
CA SER A 62 -21.89 3.83 20.64
C SER A 62 -22.97 3.74 19.56
N THR A 63 -22.66 4.16 18.33
CA THR A 63 -23.58 4.05 17.20
C THR A 63 -22.79 3.80 15.92
N GLN A 64 -23.09 2.70 15.23
CA GLN A 64 -22.47 2.37 13.94
C GLN A 64 -22.81 3.41 12.86
N GLY A 65 -21.99 3.48 11.82
CA GLY A 65 -22.30 4.28 10.64
C GLY A 65 -21.08 4.50 9.75
N LYS A 66 -21.32 5.26 8.68
CA LYS A 66 -20.30 5.63 7.70
C LYS A 66 -20.33 7.13 7.46
N VAL A 67 -19.16 7.71 7.16
CA VAL A 67 -19.02 9.12 6.80
C VAL A 67 -17.76 9.32 5.98
N THR A 68 -17.71 10.34 5.13
CA THR A 68 -16.45 10.79 4.51
C THR A 68 -16.06 12.16 5.06
N VAL A 69 -14.77 12.37 5.29
CA VAL A 69 -14.24 13.66 5.79
C VAL A 69 -12.82 13.90 5.28
N SER A 70 -12.41 15.16 5.16
CA SER A 70 -11.05 15.53 4.73
C SER A 70 -9.99 14.79 5.56
N ALA A 71 -9.21 13.93 4.89
CA ALA A 71 -8.18 13.11 5.53
C ALA A 71 -7.10 13.98 6.17
N HIS A 72 -6.69 15.03 5.45
CA HIS A 72 -5.65 15.96 5.89
C HIS A 72 -6.09 16.77 7.10
N THR A 73 -7.32 17.31 7.06
CA THR A 73 -7.85 18.13 8.15
C THR A 73 -8.02 17.29 9.41
N LEU A 74 -8.58 16.07 9.28
CA LEU A 74 -8.74 15.17 10.41
C LEU A 74 -7.38 14.79 11.03
N TYR A 75 -6.40 14.42 10.21
CA TYR A 75 -5.05 14.11 10.69
C TYR A 75 -4.39 15.30 11.41
N ASP A 76 -4.48 16.50 10.83
CA ASP A 76 -3.92 17.72 11.42
C ASP A 76 -4.56 18.10 12.76
N ILE A 77 -5.85 17.81 12.94
CA ILE A 77 -6.54 17.97 14.22
C ILE A 77 -6.00 16.95 15.22
N VAL A 78 -6.06 15.65 14.90
CA VAL A 78 -5.70 14.57 15.81
C VAL A 78 -4.26 14.69 16.29
N ARG A 79 -3.31 15.00 15.41
CA ARG A 79 -1.90 15.16 15.80
C ARG A 79 -1.65 16.31 16.77
N LYS A 80 -2.49 17.35 16.75
CA LYS A 80 -2.35 18.54 17.61
C LYS A 80 -3.06 18.39 18.97
N LEU A 81 -3.89 17.37 19.13
CA LEU A 81 -4.48 17.04 20.42
C LEU A 81 -3.41 16.54 21.40
N THR A 82 -3.68 16.67 22.69
CA THR A 82 -2.79 16.22 23.77
C THR A 82 -2.60 14.71 23.73
N ASP A 83 -1.37 14.23 23.94
CA ASP A 83 -1.07 12.80 24.06
C ASP A 83 -1.92 12.12 25.15
N GLY A 84 -2.40 10.91 24.86
CA GLY A 84 -3.26 10.14 25.75
C GLY A 84 -4.70 10.67 25.87
N SER A 85 -5.09 11.69 25.09
CA SER A 85 -6.48 12.15 25.06
C SER A 85 -7.42 11.11 24.45
N GLU A 86 -8.61 11.03 25.04
CA GLU A 86 -9.73 10.30 24.48
C GLU A 86 -10.48 11.22 23.50
N ILE A 87 -10.69 10.74 22.27
CA ILE A 87 -11.31 11.49 21.18
C ILE A 87 -12.69 10.91 20.91
N SER A 88 -13.71 11.75 20.99
CA SER A 88 -15.07 11.42 20.55
C SER A 88 -15.30 11.94 19.13
N ILE A 89 -15.78 11.05 18.27
CA ILE A 89 -16.11 11.32 16.86
C ILE A 89 -17.59 11.01 16.65
N LYS A 90 -18.36 12.03 16.29
CA LYS A 90 -19.81 11.94 16.15
C LYS A 90 -20.30 12.58 14.86
N LEU A 91 -21.13 11.86 14.12
CA LEU A 91 -21.84 12.40 12.97
C LEU A 91 -23.13 13.09 13.46
N THR A 92 -23.25 14.39 13.21
CA THR A 92 -24.43 15.22 13.49
C THR A 92 -24.90 15.86 12.19
N ASP A 93 -26.08 15.44 11.72
CA ASP A 93 -26.63 15.80 10.41
C ASP A 93 -25.62 15.50 9.28
N THR A 94 -25.04 16.55 8.70
CA THR A 94 -24.04 16.50 7.61
C THR A 94 -22.62 16.83 8.06
N ASN A 95 -22.39 16.98 9.37
CA ASN A 95 -21.09 17.35 9.91
C ASN A 95 -20.52 16.27 10.81
N LEU A 96 -19.20 16.09 10.74
CA LEU A 96 -18.43 15.27 11.66
C LEU A 96 -17.89 16.16 12.79
N GLU A 97 -18.40 15.94 14.00
CA GLU A 97 -17.89 16.55 15.22
C GLU A 97 -16.73 15.71 15.77
N VAL A 98 -15.59 16.36 16.02
CA VAL A 98 -14.41 15.77 16.66
C VAL A 98 -14.16 16.53 17.96
N SER A 99 -14.20 15.85 19.09
CA SER A 99 -14.03 16.48 20.41
C SER A 99 -13.03 15.72 21.28
N ALA A 100 -12.24 16.48 22.05
CA ALA A 100 -11.28 15.95 23.03
C ALA A 100 -11.05 16.99 24.12
N GLY A 101 -11.42 16.67 25.36
CA GLY A 101 -11.36 17.61 26.48
C GLY A 101 -12.18 18.88 26.21
N LYS A 102 -11.51 20.04 26.14
CA LYS A 102 -12.14 21.35 25.85
C LYS A 102 -12.16 21.72 24.37
N SER A 103 -11.54 20.91 23.52
CA SER A 103 -11.45 21.17 22.09
C SER A 103 -12.62 20.52 21.36
N LYS A 104 -13.25 21.27 20.45
CA LYS A 104 -14.34 20.81 19.58
C LYS A 104 -14.15 21.35 18.17
N PHE A 105 -14.21 20.46 17.19
CA PHE A 105 -14.07 20.77 15.77
C PHE A 105 -15.30 20.24 15.03
N ILE A 106 -15.76 20.97 14.02
CA ILE A 106 -16.89 20.57 13.17
C ILE A 106 -16.36 20.54 11.74
N LEU A 107 -16.41 19.37 11.11
CA LEU A 107 -15.89 19.13 9.77
C LEU A 107 -17.05 18.85 8.80
N PRO A 108 -17.09 19.51 7.63
CA PRO A 108 -18.05 19.16 6.60
C PRO A 108 -17.76 17.76 6.05
N THR A 109 -18.82 17.05 5.66
CA THR A 109 -18.75 15.70 5.08
C THR A 109 -19.19 15.72 3.63
N LEU A 110 -18.84 14.67 2.89
CA LEU A 110 -19.43 14.40 1.57
C LEU A 110 -20.26 13.10 1.62
N PRO A 111 -21.26 12.93 0.74
CA PRO A 111 -22.09 11.73 0.70
C PRO A 111 -21.23 10.46 0.56
N VAL A 112 -21.56 9.43 1.34
CA VAL A 112 -20.85 8.14 1.30
C VAL A 112 -21.07 7.42 -0.02
N ASP A 113 -22.25 7.59 -0.63
CA ASP A 113 -22.61 6.96 -1.90
C ASP A 113 -21.78 7.47 -3.09
N ASP A 114 -21.16 8.65 -2.96
CA ASP A 114 -20.24 9.20 -3.95
C ASP A 114 -18.81 8.67 -3.79
N TYR A 115 -18.51 7.98 -2.67
CA TYR A 115 -17.16 7.47 -2.41
C TYR A 115 -16.88 6.26 -3.32
N PRO A 116 -15.77 6.26 -4.08
CA PRO A 116 -15.49 5.18 -5.01
C PRO A 116 -15.23 3.87 -4.27
N ILE A 117 -15.81 2.79 -4.79
CA ILE A 117 -15.65 1.44 -4.26
C ILE A 117 -14.85 0.64 -5.29
N MET A 118 -13.72 0.07 -4.88
CA MET A 118 -13.00 -0.86 -5.73
C MET A 118 -13.78 -2.17 -5.88
N SER A 119 -13.99 -2.61 -7.12
CA SER A 119 -14.72 -3.85 -7.40
C SER A 119 -14.02 -5.07 -6.79
N GLU A 120 -14.80 -6.12 -6.51
CA GLU A 120 -14.27 -7.37 -6.00
C GLU A 120 -13.29 -8.03 -6.98
N MET A 121 -12.47 -8.94 -6.45
CA MET A 121 -11.49 -9.70 -7.24
C MET A 121 -12.06 -11.09 -7.53
N GLU A 122 -12.03 -11.48 -8.79
CA GLU A 122 -12.46 -12.80 -9.26
C GLU A 122 -11.25 -13.65 -9.67
N ASN A 123 -11.43 -14.97 -9.76
CA ASN A 123 -10.40 -15.93 -10.20
C ASN A 123 -9.04 -15.75 -9.50
N VAL A 124 -9.08 -15.70 -8.16
CA VAL A 124 -7.91 -15.32 -7.37
C VAL A 124 -7.01 -16.50 -7.00
N SER A 125 -5.69 -16.26 -7.02
CA SER A 125 -4.69 -17.10 -6.34
C SER A 125 -4.38 -16.52 -4.97
N LYS A 126 -4.15 -17.37 -3.96
CA LYS A 126 -3.85 -16.94 -2.59
C LYS A 126 -2.65 -17.66 -2.00
N PHE A 127 -1.75 -16.92 -1.37
CA PHE A 127 -0.61 -17.47 -0.65
C PHE A 127 -0.14 -16.51 0.44
N PHE A 128 0.79 -16.98 1.26
CA PHE A 128 1.43 -16.18 2.30
C PHE A 128 2.91 -15.98 1.99
N ILE A 129 3.42 -14.79 2.22
CA ILE A 129 4.86 -14.46 2.12
C ILE A 129 5.34 -13.85 3.44
N GLN A 130 6.57 -14.10 3.85
CA GLN A 130 7.11 -13.37 5.00
C GLN A 130 7.32 -11.90 4.63
N SER A 131 6.98 -10.99 5.54
CA SER A 131 7.15 -9.54 5.37
C SER A 131 8.59 -9.18 5.01
N VAL A 132 9.57 -9.85 5.63
CA VAL A 132 11.00 -9.67 5.35
C VAL A 132 11.40 -10.09 3.93
N ASP A 133 10.78 -11.15 3.40
CA ASP A 133 11.07 -11.65 2.05
C ASP A 133 10.46 -10.71 1.01
N LEU A 134 9.22 -10.24 1.23
CA LEU A 134 8.58 -9.23 0.39
C LEU A 134 9.37 -7.91 0.39
N ALA A 135 9.83 -7.47 1.56
CA ALA A 135 10.68 -6.29 1.70
C ALA A 135 12.00 -6.46 0.92
N SER A 136 12.64 -7.63 1.02
CA SER A 136 13.88 -7.95 0.31
C SER A 136 13.70 -7.92 -1.22
N LEU A 137 12.62 -8.52 -1.74
CA LEU A 137 12.31 -8.45 -3.18
C LEU A 137 12.15 -7.01 -3.66
N ILE A 138 11.45 -6.18 -2.88
CA ILE A 138 11.19 -4.78 -3.23
C ILE A 138 12.48 -3.93 -3.11
N ASP A 139 13.22 -4.02 -2.01
CA ASP A 139 14.42 -3.18 -1.80
C ASP A 139 15.52 -3.46 -2.82
N ASN A 140 15.66 -4.73 -3.23
CA ASN A 140 16.67 -5.12 -4.22
C ASN A 140 16.27 -4.83 -5.67
N THR A 141 15.06 -4.32 -5.93
CA THR A 141 14.60 -4.07 -7.31
C THR A 141 14.02 -2.68 -7.54
N LYS A 142 13.37 -2.06 -6.55
CA LYS A 142 12.59 -0.81 -6.72
C LYS A 142 13.38 0.37 -7.29
N PHE A 143 14.69 0.43 -7.08
CA PHE A 143 15.54 1.51 -7.57
C PHE A 143 15.69 1.50 -9.10
N ALA A 144 15.43 0.37 -9.75
CA ALA A 144 15.50 0.20 -11.20
C ALA A 144 14.14 0.40 -11.89
N ILE A 145 13.10 0.82 -11.18
CA ILE A 145 11.78 1.13 -11.79
C ILE A 145 11.90 2.40 -12.63
N SER A 146 11.30 2.39 -13.83
CA SER A 146 11.22 3.57 -14.69
C SER A 146 10.39 4.71 -14.08
N LEU A 147 10.81 5.94 -14.37
CA LEU A 147 10.06 7.16 -14.07
C LEU A 147 9.33 7.72 -15.30
N GLU A 148 9.59 7.15 -16.48
CA GLU A 148 9.04 7.62 -17.76
C GLU A 148 7.60 7.16 -17.95
N GLU A 149 6.72 8.07 -18.34
CA GLU A 149 5.28 7.78 -18.48
C GLU A 149 4.94 7.02 -19.77
N THR A 150 5.80 7.08 -20.80
CA THR A 150 5.54 6.49 -22.13
C THR A 150 5.64 4.96 -22.15
N ARG A 151 6.60 4.41 -21.41
CA ARG A 151 6.84 2.96 -21.30
C ARG A 151 6.27 2.45 -19.99
N TYR A 152 4.97 2.62 -19.81
CA TYR A 152 4.29 2.43 -18.54
C TYR A 152 4.43 1.00 -17.95
N TYR A 153 4.63 -0.03 -18.78
CA TYR A 153 4.94 -1.41 -18.32
C TYR A 153 6.29 -1.55 -17.58
N LEU A 154 7.13 -0.51 -17.62
CA LEU A 154 8.36 -0.39 -16.81
C LEU A 154 8.17 0.39 -15.51
N ASN A 155 6.98 0.96 -15.27
CA ASN A 155 6.69 1.79 -14.10
C ASN A 155 6.23 0.96 -12.89
N GLY A 156 6.81 -0.24 -12.76
CA GLY A 156 6.50 -1.18 -11.69
C GLY A 156 7.56 -2.26 -11.53
N ILE A 157 7.30 -3.19 -10.61
CA ILE A 157 8.10 -4.40 -10.42
C ILE A 157 7.32 -5.58 -11.01
N PHE A 158 7.97 -6.35 -11.88
CA PHE A 158 7.45 -7.58 -12.43
C PHE A 158 7.65 -8.73 -11.45
N PHE A 159 6.55 -9.29 -10.94
CA PHE A 159 6.53 -10.47 -10.09
C PHE A 159 6.03 -11.68 -10.89
N HIS A 160 6.80 -12.76 -10.91
CA HIS A 160 6.40 -14.00 -11.56
C HIS A 160 7.14 -15.22 -11.02
N VAL A 161 6.62 -16.40 -11.36
CA VAL A 161 7.34 -17.68 -11.24
C VAL A 161 8.11 -17.92 -12.53
N PRO A 162 9.45 -18.05 -12.52
CA PRO A 162 10.22 -18.29 -13.74
C PRO A 162 10.01 -19.70 -14.32
N ASP A 163 9.86 -19.81 -15.64
CA ASP A 163 9.73 -21.11 -16.33
C ASP A 163 10.92 -22.05 -16.07
N ALA A 164 12.14 -21.48 -16.12
CA ALA A 164 13.38 -22.21 -15.90
C ALA A 164 13.60 -22.59 -14.43
N ASN A 165 12.92 -21.93 -13.49
CA ASN A 165 13.10 -22.19 -12.07
C ASN A 165 11.79 -22.02 -11.30
N LYS A 166 10.95 -23.06 -11.36
CA LYS A 166 9.61 -23.06 -10.78
C LYS A 166 9.58 -23.10 -9.25
N ASP A 167 10.73 -23.12 -8.59
CA ASP A 167 10.87 -23.09 -7.13
C ASP A 167 11.17 -21.68 -6.58
N LYS A 168 11.10 -20.62 -7.41
CA LYS A 168 11.32 -19.23 -7.01
C LYS A 168 10.14 -18.33 -7.32
N LEU A 169 9.92 -17.37 -6.42
CA LEU A 169 9.24 -16.12 -6.74
C LEU A 169 10.29 -15.09 -7.10
N ARG A 170 10.17 -14.48 -8.29
CA ARG A 170 11.13 -13.51 -8.81
C ARG A 170 10.50 -12.13 -8.94
N ALA A 171 11.25 -11.11 -8.52
CA ALA A 171 10.97 -9.71 -8.76
C ALA A 171 11.99 -9.14 -9.77
N VAL A 172 11.52 -8.40 -10.77
CA VAL A 172 12.37 -7.76 -11.78
C VAL A 172 11.92 -6.31 -12.00
N ALA A 173 12.86 -5.38 -12.07
CA ALA A 173 12.60 -4.00 -12.46
C ALA A 173 13.68 -3.49 -13.42
N THR A 174 13.31 -2.65 -14.37
CA THR A 174 14.23 -2.00 -15.30
C THR A 174 13.68 -0.66 -15.80
N ASP A 175 14.57 0.29 -16.00
CA ASP A 175 14.30 1.61 -16.59
C ASP A 175 14.78 1.68 -18.06
N GLY A 176 15.23 0.55 -18.61
CA GLY A 176 15.86 0.45 -19.93
C GLY A 176 17.35 0.80 -19.96
N HIS A 177 17.90 1.36 -18.88
CA HIS A 177 19.34 1.66 -18.73
C HIS A 177 20.03 0.66 -17.80
N ARG A 178 19.31 0.18 -16.79
CA ARG A 178 19.76 -0.83 -15.83
C ARG A 178 18.62 -1.79 -15.51
N LEU A 179 18.99 -2.97 -15.01
CA LEU A 179 18.04 -3.99 -14.59
C LEU A 179 18.45 -4.52 -13.21
N ALA A 180 17.46 -4.74 -12.36
CA ALA A 180 17.62 -5.40 -11.08
C ALA A 180 16.69 -6.63 -11.01
N GLN A 181 17.21 -7.72 -10.45
CA GLN A 181 16.49 -8.97 -10.24
C GLN A 181 16.74 -9.45 -8.81
N ALA A 182 15.69 -9.87 -8.12
CA ALA A 182 15.75 -10.51 -6.82
C ALA A 182 14.84 -11.74 -6.79
N GLU A 183 15.21 -12.72 -5.98
CA GLU A 183 14.50 -14.00 -5.86
C GLU A 183 14.43 -14.46 -4.42
N ILE A 184 13.34 -15.15 -4.10
CA ILE A 184 13.16 -15.92 -2.87
C ILE A 184 12.68 -17.33 -3.22
N PRO A 185 12.79 -18.31 -2.31
CA PRO A 185 12.06 -19.57 -2.45
C PRO A 185 10.57 -19.32 -2.67
N LEU A 186 9.97 -20.07 -3.59
CA LEU A 186 8.56 -19.93 -3.92
C LEU A 186 7.71 -20.22 -2.67
N PRO A 187 6.84 -19.30 -2.24
CA PRO A 187 5.92 -19.58 -1.15
C PRO A 187 4.89 -20.65 -1.54
N ASN A 188 4.49 -21.49 -0.58
CA ASN A 188 3.48 -22.51 -0.81
C ASN A 188 2.16 -21.88 -1.30
N GLY A 189 1.59 -22.42 -2.37
CA GLY A 189 0.36 -21.92 -2.99
C GLY A 189 0.58 -20.84 -4.06
N ALA A 190 1.84 -20.45 -4.32
CA ALA A 190 2.18 -19.45 -5.33
C ALA A 190 2.57 -20.07 -6.71
N GLU A 191 2.41 -21.38 -6.91
CA GLU A 191 2.92 -22.12 -8.07
C GLU A 191 2.26 -21.69 -9.40
N ASN A 192 1.00 -21.26 -9.34
CA ASN A 192 0.19 -20.92 -10.52
C ASN A 192 -0.28 -19.45 -10.51
N ILE A 193 0.44 -18.57 -9.81
CA ILE A 193 0.09 -17.14 -9.83
C ILE A 193 0.26 -16.57 -11.24
N PRO A 194 -0.61 -15.65 -11.69
CA PRO A 194 -0.35 -14.91 -12.91
C PRO A 194 0.93 -14.08 -12.75
N SER A 195 1.58 -13.81 -13.87
CA SER A 195 2.69 -12.85 -13.89
C SER A 195 2.11 -11.44 -13.82
N ILE A 196 2.59 -10.63 -12.89
CA ILE A 196 2.00 -9.31 -12.61
C ILE A 196 3.06 -8.20 -12.64
N ILE A 197 2.63 -6.99 -12.98
CA ILE A 197 3.46 -5.79 -12.86
C ILE A 197 2.84 -4.90 -11.77
N LEU A 198 3.52 -4.80 -10.64
CA LEU A 198 3.08 -4.04 -9.47
C LEU A 198 3.44 -2.56 -9.62
N PRO A 199 2.48 -1.62 -9.65
CA PRO A 199 2.76 -0.21 -9.88
C PRO A 199 3.70 0.40 -8.85
N ARG A 200 4.55 1.33 -9.28
CA ARG A 200 5.54 2.01 -8.42
C ARG A 200 4.95 2.61 -7.14
N LYS A 201 3.76 3.23 -7.20
CA LYS A 201 3.10 3.82 -6.03
C LYS A 201 2.78 2.73 -4.99
N ALA A 202 2.18 1.62 -5.43
CA ALA A 202 1.89 0.48 -4.58
C ALA A 202 3.17 -0.15 -4.00
N VAL A 203 4.23 -0.29 -4.80
CA VAL A 203 5.55 -0.76 -4.33
C VAL A 203 6.04 0.06 -3.12
N GLY A 204 5.89 1.39 -3.20
CA GLY A 204 6.26 2.30 -2.12
C GLY A 204 5.47 2.06 -0.84
N GLU A 205 4.14 1.94 -0.93
CA GLU A 205 3.28 1.75 0.24
C GLU A 205 3.44 0.34 0.85
N ILE A 206 3.52 -0.69 0.02
CA ILE A 206 3.77 -2.07 0.48
C ILE A 206 5.09 -2.13 1.26
N ARG A 207 6.13 -1.45 0.77
CA ARG A 207 7.42 -1.42 1.47
C ARG A 207 7.34 -0.74 2.83
N LYS A 208 6.56 0.33 2.99
CA LYS A 208 6.34 0.95 4.30
C LYS A 208 5.60 0.00 5.25
N LEU A 209 4.61 -0.74 4.73
CA LEU A 209 3.83 -1.69 5.52
C LEU A 209 4.63 -2.91 5.97
N THR A 210 5.62 -3.36 5.18
CA THR A 210 6.50 -4.46 5.59
C THR A 210 7.40 -4.09 6.77
N ASP A 211 7.81 -2.82 6.92
CA ASP A 211 8.59 -2.37 8.10
C ASP A 211 7.77 -2.42 9.41
N LEU A 212 6.44 -2.37 9.31
CA LEU A 212 5.53 -2.35 10.46
C LEU A 212 4.95 -3.73 10.79
N THR A 213 5.35 -4.76 10.04
CA THR A 213 4.75 -6.09 10.11
C THR A 213 5.81 -7.14 10.37
N ASP A 214 5.76 -7.72 11.56
CA ASP A 214 6.47 -8.96 11.89
C ASP A 214 5.61 -10.15 11.45
N GLY A 215 6.19 -11.07 10.68
CA GLY A 215 5.53 -12.30 10.23
C GLY A 215 5.03 -12.25 8.78
N SER A 216 3.94 -12.96 8.50
CA SER A 216 3.45 -13.19 7.14
C SER A 216 2.41 -12.18 6.67
N VAL A 217 2.45 -11.87 5.38
CA VAL A 217 1.45 -11.10 4.64
C VAL A 217 0.66 -12.08 3.76
N GLU A 218 -0.67 -12.04 3.81
CA GLU A 218 -1.50 -12.78 2.85
C GLU A 218 -1.57 -11.97 1.55
N ILE A 219 -1.31 -12.63 0.43
CA ILE A 219 -1.41 -12.06 -0.90
C ILE A 219 -2.55 -12.76 -1.64
N ILE A 220 -3.45 -11.96 -2.20
CA ILE A 220 -4.53 -12.40 -3.09
C ILE A 220 -4.30 -11.73 -4.44
N ILE A 221 -4.07 -12.51 -5.49
CA ILE A 221 -3.74 -12.02 -6.84
C ILE A 221 -4.84 -12.42 -7.82
N SER A 222 -5.20 -11.50 -8.71
CA SER A 222 -5.99 -11.75 -9.94
C SER A 222 -5.21 -11.19 -11.14
N ASP A 223 -5.73 -11.32 -12.35
CA ASP A 223 -5.10 -10.79 -13.56
C ASP A 223 -5.05 -9.25 -13.61
N THR A 224 -5.94 -8.57 -12.88
CA THR A 224 -6.08 -7.09 -12.94
C THR A 224 -5.75 -6.37 -11.65
N LYS A 225 -5.71 -7.10 -10.52
CA LYS A 225 -5.52 -6.54 -9.18
C LYS A 225 -4.72 -7.49 -8.29
N VAL A 226 -4.09 -6.90 -7.29
CA VAL A 226 -3.50 -7.62 -6.17
C VAL A 226 -3.91 -6.96 -4.85
N LYS A 227 -4.13 -7.79 -3.84
CA LYS A 227 -4.47 -7.39 -2.47
C LYS A 227 -3.46 -7.99 -1.50
N PHE A 228 -2.92 -7.13 -0.64
CA PHE A 228 -2.01 -7.45 0.44
C PHE A 228 -2.73 -7.24 1.76
N ILE A 229 -2.78 -8.27 2.59
CA ILE A 229 -3.44 -8.24 3.90
C ILE A 229 -2.36 -8.36 4.97
N PHE A 230 -2.16 -7.23 5.66
CA PHE A 230 -1.35 -7.10 6.86
C PHE A 230 -2.28 -7.17 8.09
N PRO A 231 -1.75 -7.33 9.33
CA PRO A 231 -2.58 -7.52 10.53
C PRO A 231 -3.67 -6.45 10.77
N ASN A 232 -3.39 -5.18 10.46
CA ASN A 232 -4.34 -4.08 10.65
C ASN A 232 -4.62 -3.27 9.37
N THR A 233 -4.01 -3.65 8.25
CA THR A 233 -4.03 -2.90 6.99
C THR A 233 -4.33 -3.83 5.83
N ILE A 234 -5.22 -3.42 4.94
CA ILE A 234 -5.45 -4.06 3.65
C ILE A 234 -5.11 -3.05 2.55
N LEU A 235 -4.19 -3.42 1.67
CA LEU A 235 -3.84 -2.64 0.48
C LEU A 235 -4.31 -3.41 -0.75
N THR A 236 -5.18 -2.82 -1.55
CA THR A 236 -5.58 -3.37 -2.86
C THR A 236 -5.11 -2.41 -3.94
N THR A 237 -4.52 -2.91 -5.02
CA THR A 237 -4.07 -2.08 -6.14
C THR A 237 -4.36 -2.74 -7.47
N LYS A 238 -4.68 -1.94 -8.48
CA LYS A 238 -4.67 -2.39 -9.88
C LYS A 238 -3.26 -2.76 -10.30
N LEU A 239 -3.17 -3.70 -11.23
CA LEU A 239 -1.93 -4.07 -11.88
C LEU A 239 -1.72 -3.22 -13.13
N ILE A 240 -0.46 -3.06 -13.53
CA ILE A 240 -0.17 -2.44 -14.83
C ILE A 240 -0.52 -3.44 -15.94
N ASP A 241 -1.46 -3.04 -16.81
CA ASP A 241 -1.88 -3.84 -17.96
C ASP A 241 -0.86 -3.75 -19.11
N GLY A 242 0.06 -4.70 -19.16
CA GLY A 242 1.05 -4.78 -20.22
C GLY A 242 1.93 -6.00 -20.11
N THR A 243 2.59 -6.35 -21.21
CA THR A 243 3.57 -7.42 -21.24
C THR A 243 4.93 -6.87 -20.81
N PHE A 244 5.47 -7.39 -19.70
CA PHE A 244 6.84 -7.06 -19.30
C PHE A 244 7.82 -7.59 -20.35
N PRO A 245 8.88 -6.84 -20.72
CA PRO A 245 9.83 -7.29 -21.74
C PRO A 245 10.48 -8.62 -21.39
N ASP A 246 10.91 -9.37 -22.41
CA ASP A 246 11.74 -10.56 -22.24
C ASP A 246 13.14 -10.18 -21.74
N TYR A 247 13.21 -9.94 -20.43
CA TYR A 247 14.36 -9.41 -19.74
C TYR A 247 15.51 -10.43 -19.66
N GLN A 248 15.24 -11.72 -19.86
CA GLN A 248 16.29 -12.74 -19.85
C GLN A 248 17.28 -12.56 -21.00
N ARG A 249 16.85 -11.93 -22.09
CA ARG A 249 17.70 -11.64 -23.27
C ARG A 249 18.72 -10.54 -23.00
N VAL A 250 18.50 -9.69 -21.99
CA VAL A 250 19.42 -8.59 -21.65
C VAL A 250 20.39 -8.93 -20.52
N ILE A 251 20.20 -10.05 -19.83
CA ILE A 251 21.14 -10.53 -18.81
C ILE A 251 22.30 -11.26 -19.50
N PRO A 252 23.54 -10.74 -19.46
CA PRO A 252 24.67 -11.36 -20.14
C PRO A 252 25.02 -12.71 -19.51
N LYS A 253 24.94 -13.79 -20.30
CA LYS A 253 25.23 -15.16 -19.83
C LYS A 253 26.73 -15.49 -19.80
N GLU A 254 27.51 -14.87 -20.68
CA GLU A 254 28.93 -15.18 -20.88
C GLU A 254 29.78 -13.90 -20.86
N ASN A 255 30.06 -13.38 -19.67
CA ASN A 255 31.08 -12.34 -19.50
C ASN A 255 32.37 -12.98 -18.98
N LEU A 256 33.39 -13.03 -19.83
CA LEU A 256 34.70 -13.62 -19.49
C LEU A 256 35.56 -12.70 -18.61
N ASN A 257 35.28 -11.40 -18.62
CA ASN A 257 36.02 -10.42 -17.83
C ASN A 257 35.41 -10.28 -16.43
N LYS A 258 35.96 -11.03 -15.47
CA LYS A 258 35.52 -11.00 -14.06
C LYS A 258 36.45 -10.15 -13.23
N LEU A 259 35.89 -9.19 -12.48
CA LEU A 259 36.60 -8.37 -11.51
C LEU A 259 35.95 -8.56 -10.14
N MET A 260 36.74 -8.92 -9.13
CA MET A 260 36.30 -9.03 -7.74
C MET A 260 36.90 -7.89 -6.93
N VAL A 261 36.07 -7.10 -6.27
CA VAL A 261 36.47 -5.92 -5.48
C VAL A 261 35.67 -5.84 -4.18
N SER A 262 36.21 -5.14 -3.19
CA SER A 262 35.49 -4.80 -1.96
C SER A 262 34.34 -3.84 -2.29
N LYS A 263 33.10 -4.25 -1.98
CA LYS A 263 31.89 -3.42 -2.20
C LYS A 263 32.01 -2.04 -1.54
N SER A 264 32.46 -2.01 -0.28
CA SER A 264 32.54 -0.78 0.51
C SER A 264 33.58 0.19 -0.04
N GLU A 265 34.78 -0.30 -0.36
CA GLU A 265 35.86 0.54 -0.88
C GLU A 265 35.55 1.03 -2.29
N PHE A 266 35.02 0.17 -3.15
CA PHE A 266 34.68 0.53 -4.53
C PHE A 266 33.54 1.56 -4.59
N SER A 267 32.50 1.40 -3.77
CA SER A 267 31.41 2.39 -3.69
C SER A 267 31.94 3.77 -3.27
N LYS A 268 32.77 3.83 -2.22
CA LYS A 268 33.38 5.08 -1.73
C LYS A 268 34.30 5.75 -2.73
N ALA A 269 34.90 5.00 -3.65
CA ALA A 269 35.77 5.55 -4.69
C ALA A 269 34.97 6.16 -5.86
N ILE A 270 33.69 5.81 -6.00
CA ILE A 270 32.78 6.34 -7.03
C ILE A 270 31.99 7.55 -6.51
N ASP A 271 31.59 7.51 -5.22
CA ASP A 271 30.90 8.61 -4.51
C ASP A 271 31.74 9.91 -4.47
#